data_AF-A0A2V5XEK0-F1
#
_entry.id   AF-A0A2V5XEK0-F1
#
_cell.length_a   1.000
_cell.length_b   1.000
_cell.length_c   1.000
_cell.angle_alpha   90.00
_cell.angle_beta   90.00
_cell.angle_gamma   90.00
#
_symmetry.space_group_name_H-M   'P 1'
#
loop_
_entity.id
_entity.type
_entity.pdbx_description
1 polymer ?
#
loop_
_entity_poly.entity_id
_entity_poly.type
_entity_poly.pdbx_seq_one_letter_code
_entity_poly.pdbx_strand_id
1 'polypeptide(L)'
;MTGQFLIVPGVLLVFANVALGEGTYQRTRNGKTLVWNNHPKPVDEATWSGTRDQEGYARGLGTLTWYKKQSLFARLTLYARYFGNMDEGKFNGPVTVHSRRKTFHAIFAGGV
;
A
#
# COMPACT_ATOMS: atom_id res chain seq x y z
N MET A 1 38.10 36.80 -22.87
CA MET A 1 37.47 35.47 -23.00
C MET A 1 36.42 35.36 -21.90
N THR A 2 35.16 35.63 -22.25
CA THR A 2 34.03 35.66 -21.31
C THR A 2 33.42 34.26 -21.25
N GLY A 3 33.65 33.54 -20.15
CA GLY A 3 33.16 32.18 -19.94
C GLY A 3 31.70 32.20 -19.47
N GLN A 4 30.81 31.65 -20.28
CA GLN A 4 29.38 31.55 -20.00
C GLN A 4 29.12 30.21 -19.28
N PHE A 5 28.80 30.25 -17.98
CA PHE A 5 28.43 29.05 -17.22
C PHE A 5 26.94 28.74 -17.41
N LEU A 6 26.64 27.65 -18.12
CA LEU A 6 25.30 27.06 -18.21
C LEU A 6 25.01 26.29 -16.91
N ILE A 7 24.05 26.76 -16.12
CA ILE A 7 23.49 26.00 -15.00
C ILE A 7 22.36 25.13 -15.55
N VAL A 8 22.60 23.82 -15.65
CA VAL A 8 21.57 22.82 -15.94
C VAL A 8 20.80 22.56 -14.63
N PRO A 9 19.48 22.73 -14.56
CA PRO A 9 18.73 22.33 -13.38
C PRO A 9 18.56 20.81 -13.42
N GLY A 10 19.44 20.10 -12.70
CA GLY A 10 19.27 18.68 -12.42
C GLY A 10 17.99 18.46 -11.61
N VAL A 11 17.07 17.66 -12.15
CA VAL A 11 15.86 17.21 -11.47
C VAL A 11 16.26 16.53 -10.17
N LEU A 12 16.01 17.18 -9.04
CA LEU A 12 16.20 16.63 -7.71
C LEU A 12 15.07 15.63 -7.44
N LEU A 13 15.28 14.36 -7.80
CA LEU A 13 14.45 13.25 -7.36
C LEU A 13 14.70 13.01 -5.87
N VAL A 14 13.97 13.74 -5.03
CA VAL A 14 13.96 13.50 -3.58
C VAL A 14 13.15 12.23 -3.30
N PHE A 15 13.83 11.09 -3.25
CA PHE A 15 13.29 9.91 -2.58
C PHE A 15 13.40 10.11 -1.07
N ALA A 16 12.43 10.78 -0.48
CA ALA A 16 12.29 10.85 0.96
C ALA A 16 11.89 9.46 1.49
N ASN A 17 12.87 8.61 1.77
CA ASN A 17 12.68 7.44 2.61
C ASN A 17 12.70 7.90 4.07
N VAL A 18 11.58 8.43 4.55
CA VAL A 18 11.38 8.63 5.99
C VAL A 18 10.95 7.28 6.57
N ALA A 19 11.92 6.55 7.10
CA ALA A 19 11.68 5.37 7.92
C ALA A 19 11.48 5.82 9.38
N LEU A 20 10.25 6.17 9.72
CA LEU A 20 9.73 6.13 11.08
C LEU A 20 8.68 5.01 11.10
N GLY A 21 8.49 4.34 12.23
CA GLY A 21 7.58 3.19 12.40
C GLY A 21 6.09 3.53 12.28
N GLU A 22 5.72 4.33 11.30
CA GLU A 22 4.37 4.70 10.91
C GLU A 22 4.03 3.94 9.63
N GLY A 23 2.80 3.45 9.53
CA GLY A 23 2.33 2.85 8.29
C GLY A 23 2.49 3.81 7.11
N THR A 24 2.41 3.29 5.88
CA THR A 24 2.50 4.13 4.69
C THR A 24 1.45 3.73 3.66
N TYR A 25 1.04 4.69 2.84
CA TYR A 25 0.23 4.40 1.69
C TYR A 25 1.08 3.73 0.61
N GLN A 26 0.63 2.57 0.13
CA GLN A 26 1.22 1.92 -1.02
C GLN A 26 0.21 1.80 -2.16
N ARG A 27 0.71 1.85 -3.39
CA ARG A 27 -0.11 1.52 -4.56
C ARG A 27 -0.31 0.01 -4.65
N THR A 28 -1.51 -0.39 -5.05
CA THR A 28 -1.81 -1.77 -5.43
C THR A 28 -1.05 -2.18 -6.68
N ARG A 29 -0.94 -3.49 -6.92
CA ARG A 29 -0.18 -4.09 -8.02
C ARG A 29 -0.54 -3.56 -9.42
N ASN A 30 -1.79 -3.15 -9.63
CA ASN A 30 -2.24 -2.54 -10.88
C ASN A 30 -1.88 -1.05 -11.02
N GLY A 31 -1.25 -0.45 -10.01
CA GLY A 31 -0.86 0.96 -9.94
C GLY A 31 -2.00 1.95 -9.69
N LYS A 32 -3.23 1.49 -9.49
CA LYS A 32 -4.44 2.34 -9.55
C LYS A 32 -4.98 2.80 -8.20
N THR A 33 -4.77 2.03 -7.14
CA THR A 33 -5.43 2.26 -5.85
C THR A 33 -4.40 2.39 -4.74
N LEU A 34 -4.55 3.37 -3.85
CA LEU A 34 -3.75 3.55 -2.64
C LEU A 34 -4.40 2.83 -1.46
N VAL A 35 -3.60 2.05 -0.72
CA VAL A 35 -4.02 1.30 0.47
C VAL A 35 -3.01 1.54 1.58
N TRP A 36 -3.48 1.61 2.82
CA TRP A 36 -2.64 1.80 4.00
C TRP A 36 -1.95 0.49 4.39
N ASN A 37 -0.64 0.53 4.56
CA ASN A 37 0.18 -0.58 5.03
C ASN A 37 0.79 -0.24 6.40
N ASN A 38 0.30 -0.89 7.46
CA ASN A 38 0.83 -0.70 8.81
C ASN A 38 2.29 -1.17 8.98
N HIS A 39 2.74 -2.13 8.17
CA HIS A 39 4.04 -2.75 8.31
C HIS A 39 4.69 -2.91 6.92
N PRO A 40 5.09 -1.78 6.29
CA PRO A 40 5.60 -1.80 4.94
C PRO A 40 6.86 -2.65 4.82
N LYS A 41 6.91 -3.48 3.77
CA LYS A 41 8.10 -4.22 3.36
C LYS A 41 8.37 -3.92 1.89
N PRO A 42 9.63 -3.71 1.47
CA PRO A 42 9.95 -3.22 0.13
C PRO A 42 9.41 -4.07 -1.04
N VAL A 43 9.09 -5.33 -0.79
CA VAL A 43 8.71 -6.30 -1.81
C VAL A 43 7.30 -6.88 -1.61
N ASP A 44 6.56 -6.41 -0.60
CA ASP A 44 5.19 -6.86 -0.37
C ASP A 44 4.22 -6.12 -1.30
N GLU A 45 3.35 -6.86 -1.97
CA GLU A 45 2.39 -6.33 -2.93
C GLU A 45 0.95 -6.47 -2.40
N ALA A 46 0.08 -5.55 -2.81
CA ALA A 46 -1.34 -5.58 -2.46
C ALA A 46 -2.23 -5.52 -3.70
N THR A 47 -3.41 -6.13 -3.61
CA THR A 47 -4.53 -5.88 -4.55
C THR A 47 -5.77 -5.50 -3.78
N TRP A 48 -6.61 -4.66 -4.39
CA TRP A 48 -7.90 -4.22 -3.86
C TRP A 48 -9.00 -4.51 -4.87
N SER A 49 -10.12 -5.07 -4.42
CA SER A 49 -11.26 -5.41 -5.28
C SER A 49 -12.44 -4.45 -5.18
N GLY A 50 -12.44 -3.53 -4.20
CA GLY A 50 -13.51 -2.55 -4.03
C GLY A 50 -13.31 -1.32 -4.92
N THR A 51 -14.07 -0.27 -4.64
CA THR A 51 -13.96 1.01 -5.36
C THR A 51 -12.81 1.86 -4.82
N ARG A 52 -12.60 3.01 -5.44
CA ARG A 52 -11.66 4.04 -4.98
C ARG A 52 -12.32 5.41 -5.07
N ASP A 53 -11.88 6.34 -4.25
CA ASP A 53 -12.27 7.75 -4.36
C ASP A 53 -11.57 8.47 -5.51
N GLN A 54 -11.82 9.78 -5.62
CA GLN A 54 -11.32 10.63 -6.69
C GLN A 54 -9.80 10.83 -6.60
N GLU A 55 -9.25 10.77 -5.40
CA GLU A 55 -7.83 10.87 -5.07
C GLU A 55 -7.11 9.53 -5.28
N GLY A 56 -7.87 8.44 -5.41
CA GLY A 56 -7.39 7.11 -5.76
C GLY A 56 -7.17 6.19 -4.57
N TYR A 57 -7.60 6.54 -3.37
CA TYR A 57 -7.56 5.66 -2.21
C TYR A 57 -8.67 4.62 -2.26
N ALA A 58 -8.39 3.43 -1.73
CA ALA A 58 -9.40 2.39 -1.60
C ALA A 58 -10.55 2.86 -0.72
N ARG A 59 -11.78 2.64 -1.19
CA ARG A 59 -13.01 3.08 -0.53
C ARG A 59 -14.09 2.01 -0.62
N GLY A 60 -14.98 2.00 0.38
CA GLY A 60 -16.13 1.12 0.43
C GLY A 60 -15.81 -0.33 0.79
N LEU A 61 -16.80 -1.20 0.67
CA LEU A 61 -16.65 -2.64 0.90
C LEU A 61 -15.79 -3.29 -0.18
N GLY A 62 -14.86 -4.14 0.24
CA GLY A 62 -14.03 -4.90 -0.70
C GLY A 62 -13.07 -5.86 -0.01
N THR A 63 -12.20 -6.45 -0.83
CA THR A 63 -11.14 -7.37 -0.38
C THR A 63 -9.77 -6.77 -0.63
N LEU A 64 -9.00 -6.58 0.43
CA LEU A 64 -7.57 -6.28 0.36
C LEU A 64 -6.78 -7.58 0.46
N THR A 65 -6.05 -7.93 -0.59
CA THR A 65 -5.19 -9.12 -0.60
C THR A 65 -3.73 -8.73 -0.51
N TRP A 66 -3.04 -9.27 0.47
CA TRP A 66 -1.60 -9.10 0.67
C TRP A 66 -0.81 -10.28 0.15
N TYR A 67 0.27 -9.98 -0.54
CA TYR A 67 1.23 -10.94 -1.06
C TYR A 67 2.61 -10.63 -0.50
N LYS A 68 3.33 -11.70 -0.12
CA LYS A 68 4.73 -11.63 0.26
C LYS A 68 5.61 -12.08 -0.87
N LYS A 69 6.78 -11.48 -0.96
CA LYS A 69 7.82 -11.85 -1.90
C LYS A 69 9.12 -12.10 -1.14
N GLN A 70 9.74 -13.26 -1.32
CA GLN A 70 10.97 -13.60 -0.60
C GLN A 70 12.22 -12.92 -1.19
N SER A 71 12.20 -12.61 -2.48
CA SER A 71 13.24 -11.88 -3.19
C SER A 71 12.67 -11.21 -4.43
N LEU A 72 13.42 -10.31 -5.09
CA LEU A 72 12.95 -9.60 -6.28
C LEU A 72 12.49 -10.54 -7.43
N PHE A 73 13.07 -11.73 -7.50
CA PHE A 73 12.80 -12.73 -8.55
C PHE A 73 11.86 -13.86 -8.08
N ALA A 74 11.50 -13.89 -6.79
CA ALA A 74 10.61 -14.90 -6.25
C ALA A 74 9.16 -14.69 -6.70
N ARG A 75 8.40 -15.78 -6.76
CA ARG A 75 6.94 -15.74 -6.97
C ARG A 75 6.25 -15.11 -5.76
N LEU A 76 5.20 -14.34 -6.02
CA LEU A 76 4.32 -13.82 -4.98
C LEU A 76 3.60 -14.96 -4.28
N THR A 77 3.62 -14.94 -2.95
CA THR A 77 2.91 -15.89 -2.11
C THR A 77 1.79 -15.17 -1.37
N LEU A 78 0.57 -15.70 -1.44
CA LEU A 78 -0.57 -15.15 -0.70
C LEU A 78 -0.25 -15.16 0.81
N TYR A 79 -0.32 -13.99 1.44
CA TYR A 79 -0.11 -13.84 2.87
C TYR A 79 -1.44 -13.80 3.63
N ALA A 80 -2.36 -12.95 3.19
CA ALA A 80 -3.65 -12.76 3.85
C ALA A 80 -4.67 -12.09 2.91
N ARG A 81 -5.96 -12.31 3.18
CA ARG A 81 -7.08 -11.57 2.59
C ARG A 81 -7.88 -10.92 3.71
N TYR A 82 -8.15 -9.65 3.58
CA TYR A 82 -8.93 -8.85 4.52
C TYR A 82 -10.21 -8.41 3.82
N PHE A 83 -11.34 -8.67 4.44
CA PHE A 83 -12.68 -8.36 3.93
C PHE A 83 -13.31 -7.33 4.85
N GLY A 84 -13.62 -6.15 4.33
CA GLY A 84 -14.18 -5.07 5.14
C GLY A 84 -14.39 -3.78 4.36
N ASN A 85 -14.81 -2.74 5.08
CA ASN A 85 -15.01 -1.40 4.54
C ASN A 85 -13.72 -0.58 4.65
N MET A 86 -13.37 0.12 3.58
CA MET A 86 -12.28 1.09 3.59
C MET A 86 -12.78 2.53 3.47
N ASP A 87 -12.07 3.43 4.13
CA ASP A 87 -12.20 4.87 4.02
C ASP A 87 -10.80 5.47 3.91
N GLU A 88 -10.56 6.29 2.88
CA GLU A 88 -9.25 6.87 2.56
C GLU A 88 -8.10 5.85 2.60
N GLY A 89 -8.35 4.65 2.04
CA GLY A 89 -7.36 3.59 1.91
C GLY A 89 -7.12 2.77 3.18
N LYS A 90 -7.82 3.07 4.28
CA LYS A 90 -7.68 2.43 5.59
C LYS A 90 -8.91 1.62 5.91
N PHE A 91 -8.76 0.44 6.53
CA PHE A 91 -9.92 -0.27 7.06
C PHE A 91 -10.56 0.51 8.19
N ASN A 92 -11.89 0.55 8.20
CA ASN A 92 -12.68 1.19 9.24
C ASN A 92 -13.92 0.34 9.55
N GLY A 93 -14.03 -0.12 10.80
CA GLY A 93 -15.06 -1.03 11.27
C GLY A 93 -14.65 -2.51 11.22
N PRO A 94 -15.63 -3.44 11.22
CA PRO A 94 -15.37 -4.87 11.26
C PRO A 94 -14.64 -5.39 10.02
N VAL A 95 -13.64 -6.24 10.24
CA VAL A 95 -12.85 -6.89 9.20
C VAL A 95 -12.71 -8.38 9.50
N THR A 96 -12.98 -9.20 8.49
CA THR A 96 -12.66 -10.63 8.52
C THR A 96 -11.33 -10.85 7.80
N VAL A 97 -10.43 -11.64 8.40
CA VAL A 97 -9.10 -11.90 7.85
C VAL A 97 -8.92 -13.40 7.62
N HIS A 98 -8.61 -13.79 6.39
CA HIS A 98 -8.21 -15.15 6.05
C HIS A 98 -6.70 -15.20 5.86
N SER A 99 -5.99 -15.94 6.71
CA SER A 99 -4.54 -16.14 6.58
C SER A 99 -4.16 -17.54 7.03
N ARG A 100 -3.29 -18.22 6.25
CA ARG A 100 -2.76 -19.54 6.58
C ARG A 100 -3.83 -20.56 7.03
N ARG A 101 -4.94 -20.63 6.28
CA ARG A 101 -6.13 -21.49 6.54
C ARG A 101 -6.85 -21.20 7.86
N LYS A 102 -6.59 -20.05 8.49
CA LYS A 102 -7.30 -19.56 9.66
C LYS A 102 -8.12 -18.33 9.30
N THR A 103 -9.21 -18.16 10.03
CA THR A 103 -10.07 -16.97 9.99
C THR A 103 -9.94 -16.22 11.30
N PHE A 104 -9.76 -14.91 11.20
CA PHE A 104 -9.72 -13.99 12.32
C PHE A 104 -10.75 -12.89 12.10
N HIS A 105 -11.24 -12.31 13.19
CA HIS A 105 -12.14 -11.16 13.16
C HIS A 105 -11.51 -10.04 13.98
N ALA A 106 -11.55 -8.82 13.45
CA ALA A 106 -10.99 -7.64 14.08
C ALA A 106 -11.90 -6.44 13.80
N ILE A 107 -11.78 -5.40 14.62
CA ILE A 107 -12.38 -4.09 14.38
C ILE A 107 -11.23 -3.11 14.19
N PHE A 108 -11.24 -2.39 13.08
CA PHE A 108 -10.23 -1.39 12.77
C PHE A 108 -10.79 0.01 12.98
N ALA A 109 -9.95 0.92 13.48
CA ALA A 109 -10.26 2.34 13.55
C ALA A 109 -9.15 3.12 12.83
N GLY A 110 -9.44 3.59 11.61
CA GLY A 110 -8.46 4.33 10.82
C GLY A 110 -7.24 3.49 10.42
N GLY A 111 -7.43 2.19 10.19
CA GLY A 111 -6.39 1.28 9.71
C GLY A 111 -5.58 0.58 10.80
N VAL A 112 -5.83 0.85 12.09
CA VAL A 112 -5.18 0.20 13.24
C VAL A 112 -6.14 -0.65 14.05
#